data_AF-A0A0F0IMS8-F1
#
_entry.id   AF-A0A0F0IMS8-F1
#
_cell.length_a   1.000
_cell.length_b   1.000
_cell.length_c   1.000
_cell.angle_alpha   90.00
_cell.angle_beta   90.00
_cell.angle_gamma   90.00
#
_symmetry.space_group_name_H-M   'P 1'
#
loop_
_entity.id
_entity.type
_entity.pdbx_description
1 polymer ?
#
loop_
_entity_poly.entity_id
_entity_poly.type
_entity_poly.pdbx_seq_one_letter_code
_entity_poly.pdbx_strand_id
1 'polypeptide(L)'
;MFMIYFKFYNASLLYIGSTASVSLKFSRYLDSKEKIIEELFSQVEELRKDLTKAHDEVDNHKELVTMFKDKSNKDKEALEMKNRDHARLSFVSVLVDGDCMNFQDNLIQSGYDGGQKAVQLLRKAVEDYLFQLDPEANPRIQCKIRVYANVSGLSKTYRDTNIAPVDGTLEAFIQGFNMENGLCDFVDAGNGKECSDVKIRGGLCIP
;
A
#
# COMPACT_ATOMS: atom_id res chain seq x y z
N MET A 1 -10.77 98.40 18.49
CA MET A 1 -11.82 97.36 18.38
C MET A 1 -11.83 96.92 16.91
N PHE A 2 -11.22 95.77 16.60
CA PHE A 2 -11.17 95.27 15.22
C PHE A 2 -12.36 94.34 14.99
N MET A 3 -13.18 94.67 13.98
CA MET A 3 -14.32 93.87 13.53
C MET A 3 -13.87 93.05 12.33
N ILE A 4 -13.92 91.72 12.43
CA ILE A 4 -13.68 90.83 11.29
C ILE A 4 -15.04 90.24 10.90
N TYR A 5 -15.45 90.47 9.66
CA TYR A 5 -16.65 89.88 9.08
C TYR A 5 -16.28 88.58 8.37
N PHE A 6 -16.93 87.47 8.76
CA PHE A 6 -16.99 86.27 7.93
C PHE A 6 -18.34 86.23 7.22
N LYS A 7 -18.32 86.08 5.90
CA LYS A 7 -19.51 85.97 5.06
C LYS A 7 -19.70 84.50 4.70
N PHE A 8 -20.62 83.82 5.38
CA PHE A 8 -21.10 82.51 4.95
C PHE A 8 -22.36 82.70 4.11
N TYR A 9 -22.38 82.11 2.92
CA TYR A 9 -23.53 82.14 2.02
C TYR A 9 -24.73 81.46 2.70
N ASN A 10 -25.80 82.23 2.92
CA ASN A 10 -27.18 81.82 3.24
C ASN A 10 -27.69 81.77 4.70
N ALA A 11 -27.13 82.49 5.67
CA ALA A 11 -27.91 82.98 6.84
C ALA A 11 -27.11 83.96 7.72
N SER A 12 -27.69 85.12 8.03
CA SER A 12 -27.13 86.09 8.97
C SER A 12 -27.58 85.79 10.41
N LEU A 13 -26.75 85.12 11.21
CA LEU A 13 -26.92 85.11 12.67
C LEU A 13 -25.90 86.07 13.31
N LEU A 14 -26.40 87.08 14.03
CA LEU A 14 -25.59 88.00 14.82
C LEU A 14 -25.16 87.31 16.12
N TYR A 15 -23.99 86.67 16.13
CA TYR A 15 -23.45 86.06 17.34
C TYR A 15 -22.59 87.09 18.09
N ILE A 16 -23.09 87.61 19.20
CA ILE A 16 -22.35 88.54 20.07
C ILE A 16 -21.45 87.71 20.99
N GLY A 17 -20.27 87.36 20.48
CA GLY A 17 -19.20 86.74 21.26
C GLY A 17 -17.90 87.50 21.01
N SER A 18 -17.07 87.64 22.05
CA SER A 18 -15.71 88.16 21.90
C SER A 18 -14.98 87.34 20.83
N THR A 19 -14.17 88.00 19.99
CA THR A 19 -13.34 87.34 18.96
C THR A 19 -12.50 86.19 19.52
N ALA A 20 -12.08 86.31 20.79
CA ALA A 20 -11.40 85.26 21.52
C ALA A 20 -12.25 83.98 21.69
N SER A 21 -13.55 84.11 21.94
CA SER A 21 -14.48 82.99 22.17
C SER A 21 -14.70 82.15 20.92
N VAL A 22 -14.76 82.79 19.75
CA VAL A 22 -14.94 82.11 18.45
C VAL A 22 -13.66 81.37 18.07
N SER A 23 -12.49 82.01 18.20
CA SER A 23 -11.20 81.36 17.96
C SER A 23 -10.96 80.15 18.87
N LEU A 24 -11.36 80.22 20.15
CA LEU A 24 -11.25 79.10 21.09
C LEU A 24 -12.14 77.90 20.70
N LYS A 25 -13.37 78.14 20.24
CA LYS A 25 -14.25 77.06 19.76
C LYS A 25 -13.73 76.42 18.47
N PHE A 26 -13.22 77.22 17.55
CA PHE A 26 -12.63 76.74 16.30
C PHE A 26 -11.35 75.93 16.55
N SER A 27 -10.46 76.40 17.44
CA SER A 27 -9.27 75.67 17.86
C SER A 27 -9.62 74.33 18.52
N ARG A 28 -10.58 74.29 19.47
CA ARG A 28 -11.04 73.00 20.04
C ARG A 28 -11.60 72.04 19.00
N TYR A 29 -12.29 72.55 17.99
CA TYR A 29 -12.84 71.72 16.93
C TYR A 29 -11.75 71.14 16.02
N LEU A 30 -10.71 71.94 15.72
CA LEU A 30 -9.54 71.47 14.97
C LEU A 30 -8.76 70.41 15.75
N ASP A 31 -8.46 70.65 17.03
CA ASP A 31 -7.82 69.65 17.91
C ASP A 31 -8.64 68.35 17.98
N SER A 32 -9.97 68.45 18.04
CA SER A 32 -10.84 67.28 18.05
C SER A 32 -10.81 66.51 16.74
N LYS A 33 -10.63 67.19 15.60
CA LYS A 33 -10.48 66.54 14.30
C LYS A 33 -9.13 65.87 14.15
N GLU A 34 -8.06 66.53 14.59
CA GLU A 34 -6.71 65.97 14.56
C GLU A 34 -6.65 64.66 15.35
N LYS A 35 -7.25 64.62 16.56
CA LYS A 35 -7.34 63.38 17.35
C LYS A 35 -8.06 62.24 16.62
N ILE A 36 -9.18 62.53 15.98
CA ILE A 36 -9.94 61.51 15.22
C ILE A 36 -9.11 61.01 14.01
N ILE A 37 -8.41 61.92 13.35
CA ILE A 37 -7.54 61.58 12.22
C ILE A 37 -6.38 60.70 12.68
N GLU A 38 -5.72 61.04 13.79
CA GLU A 38 -4.66 60.21 14.40
C GLU A 38 -5.17 58.83 14.80
N GLU A 39 -6.35 58.76 15.43
CA GLU A 39 -6.95 57.50 15.83
C GLU A 39 -7.32 56.62 14.62
N LEU A 40 -7.86 57.22 13.56
CA LEU A 40 -8.13 56.51 12.30
C LEU A 40 -6.84 56.00 11.65
N PHE A 41 -5.76 56.79 11.64
CA PHE A 41 -4.48 56.33 11.12
C PHE A 41 -3.91 55.17 11.95
N SER A 42 -4.04 55.23 13.27
CA SER A 42 -3.64 54.13 14.16
C SER A 42 -4.41 52.85 13.85
N GLN A 43 -5.74 52.94 13.69
CA GLN A 43 -6.57 51.79 13.36
C GLN A 43 -6.24 51.20 11.97
N VAL A 44 -5.94 52.04 10.98
CA VAL A 44 -5.56 51.56 9.64
C VAL A 44 -4.24 50.79 9.68
N GLU A 45 -3.26 51.27 10.43
CA GLU A 45 -1.97 50.58 10.59
C GLU A 45 -2.12 49.26 11.36
N GLU A 46 -2.95 49.24 12.41
CA GLU A 46 -3.26 48.02 13.15
C GLU A 46 -3.97 46.98 12.28
N LEU A 47 -5.00 47.37 11.52
CA LEU A 47 -5.71 46.49 10.60
C LEU A 47 -4.80 45.94 9.48
N ARG A 48 -3.87 46.75 8.96
CA ARG A 48 -2.89 46.30 7.96
C ARG A 48 -1.92 45.27 8.53
N LYS A 49 -1.50 45.46 9.78
CA LYS A 49 -0.65 44.52 10.50
C LYS A 49 -1.37 43.20 10.73
N ASP A 50 -2.62 43.25 11.17
CA ASP A 50 -3.44 42.06 11.40
C ASP A 50 -3.73 41.30 10.11
N LEU A 51 -3.99 42.02 9.00
CA LEU A 51 -4.19 41.41 7.70
C LEU A 51 -2.94 40.68 7.21
N THR A 52 -1.77 41.31 7.35
CA THR A 52 -0.48 40.68 7.02
C THR A 52 -0.28 39.42 7.85
N LYS A 53 -0.51 39.49 9.17
CA LYS A 53 -0.35 38.35 10.07
C LYS A 53 -1.30 37.20 9.73
N ALA A 54 -2.56 37.50 9.46
CA ALA A 54 -3.55 36.50 9.06
C ALA A 54 -3.19 35.85 7.71
N HIS A 55 -2.62 36.63 6.78
CA HIS A 55 -2.14 36.11 5.50
C HIS A 55 -0.99 35.13 5.70
N ASP A 56 0.01 35.48 6.51
CA ASP A 56 1.14 34.61 6.84
C ASP A 56 0.69 33.32 7.54
N GLU A 57 -0.29 33.40 8.44
CA GLU A 57 -0.86 32.23 9.12
C GLU A 57 -1.59 31.27 8.15
N VAL A 58 -2.30 31.83 7.17
CA VAL A 58 -2.97 31.06 6.11
C VAL A 58 -1.96 30.36 5.21
N ASP A 59 -0.88 31.04 4.82
CA ASP A 59 0.13 30.46 3.95
C ASP A 59 0.94 29.37 4.65
N ASN A 60 1.29 29.57 5.92
CA ASN A 60 1.87 28.50 6.74
C ASN A 60 0.95 27.28 6.86
N HIS A 61 -0.37 27.49 7.03
CA HIS A 61 -1.33 26.39 7.05
C HIS A 61 -1.39 25.63 5.73
N LYS A 62 -1.38 26.34 4.59
CA LYS A 62 -1.37 25.69 3.27
C LYS A 62 -0.11 24.86 3.07
N GLU A 63 1.04 25.35 3.50
CA GLU A 63 2.30 24.62 3.41
C GLU A 63 2.26 23.34 4.25
N LEU A 64 1.80 23.43 5.50
CA LEU A 64 1.62 22.26 6.37
C LEU A 64 0.66 21.23 5.77
N VAL A 65 -0.50 21.68 5.26
CA VAL A 65 -1.48 20.78 4.60
C VAL A 65 -0.87 20.08 3.39
N THR A 66 -0.07 20.79 2.61
CA THR A 66 0.62 20.21 1.44
C THR A 66 1.64 19.17 1.89
N MET A 67 2.47 19.48 2.89
CA MET A 67 3.42 18.54 3.47
C MET A 67 2.77 17.27 4.03
N PHE A 68 1.64 17.40 4.74
CA PHE A 68 0.91 16.26 5.27
C PHE A 68 0.29 15.40 4.16
N LYS A 69 -0.26 16.02 3.11
CA LYS A 69 -0.78 15.29 1.93
C LYS A 69 0.33 14.54 1.21
N ASP A 70 1.47 15.18 0.98
CA ASP A 70 2.62 14.55 0.32
C ASP A 70 3.17 13.38 1.14
N LYS A 71 3.26 13.55 2.46
CA LYS A 71 3.67 12.46 3.35
C LYS A 71 2.67 11.32 3.34
N SER A 72 1.37 11.60 3.45
CA SER A 72 0.32 10.60 3.40
C SER A 72 0.32 9.82 2.07
N ASN A 73 0.53 10.50 0.94
CA ASN A 73 0.66 9.84 -0.36
C ASN A 73 1.90 8.94 -0.42
N LYS A 74 3.06 9.41 0.03
CA LYS A 74 4.30 8.59 0.09
C LYS A 74 4.12 7.36 0.99
N ASP A 75 3.51 7.53 2.15
CA ASP A 75 3.24 6.43 3.08
C ASP A 75 2.29 5.40 2.45
N LYS A 76 1.27 5.87 1.71
CA LYS A 76 0.35 5.01 0.95
C LYS A 76 1.08 4.26 -0.18
N GLU A 77 1.91 4.94 -0.97
CA GLU A 77 2.71 4.32 -2.03
C GLU A 77 3.67 3.26 -1.48
N ALA A 78 4.32 3.54 -0.34
CA ALA A 78 5.21 2.61 0.34
C ALA A 78 4.44 1.38 0.87
N LEU A 79 3.24 1.57 1.40
CA LEU A 79 2.38 0.48 1.85
C LEU A 79 1.91 -0.39 0.68
N GLU A 80 1.50 0.23 -0.43
CA GLU A 80 1.13 -0.50 -1.65
C GLU A 80 2.31 -1.28 -2.24
N MET A 81 3.52 -0.71 -2.21
CA MET A 81 4.73 -1.40 -2.65
C MET A 81 5.03 -2.62 -1.77
N LYS A 82 4.99 -2.45 -0.44
CA LYS A 82 5.14 -3.58 0.50
C LYS A 82 4.10 -4.68 0.28
N ASN A 83 2.84 -4.32 0.04
CA ASN A 83 1.78 -5.29 -0.22
C ASN A 83 2.00 -6.06 -1.53
N ARG A 84 2.48 -5.38 -2.58
CA ARG A 84 2.86 -6.05 -3.84
C ARG A 84 4.03 -7.02 -3.63
N ASP A 85 5.03 -6.63 -2.85
CA ASP A 85 6.18 -7.51 -2.57
C ASP A 85 5.79 -8.71 -1.70
N HIS A 86 4.95 -8.50 -0.68
CA HIS A 86 4.42 -9.60 0.15
C HIS A 86 3.58 -10.60 -0.67
N ALA A 87 2.77 -10.11 -1.60
CA ALA A 87 1.99 -10.96 -2.49
C ALA A 87 2.88 -11.78 -3.45
N ARG A 88 4.05 -11.26 -3.84
CA ARG A 88 5.02 -11.98 -4.68
C ARG A 88 5.81 -13.05 -3.91
N LEU A 89 5.95 -12.87 -2.60
CA LEU A 89 6.69 -13.79 -1.71
C LEU A 89 5.80 -14.84 -1.04
N SER A 90 4.48 -14.76 -1.20
CA SER A 90 3.54 -15.73 -0.62
C SER A 90 3.40 -16.94 -1.53
N PHE A 91 4.08 -18.04 -1.17
CA PHE A 91 3.89 -19.33 -1.81
C PHE A 91 3.62 -20.42 -0.78
N VAL A 92 2.87 -21.44 -1.18
CA VAL A 92 2.67 -22.67 -0.41
C VAL A 92 3.60 -23.72 -0.97
N SER A 93 4.38 -24.35 -0.09
CA SER A 93 5.27 -25.46 -0.44
C SER A 93 4.65 -26.77 0.02
N VAL A 94 4.50 -27.72 -0.89
CA VAL A 94 4.00 -29.07 -0.62
C VAL A 94 5.12 -30.05 -0.89
N LEU A 95 5.47 -30.83 0.12
CA LEU A 95 6.52 -31.84 0.05
C LEU A 95 5.86 -33.21 0.19
N VAL A 96 6.05 -34.08 -0.79
CA VAL A 96 5.43 -35.40 -0.86
C VAL A 96 6.53 -36.47 -0.81
N ASP A 97 6.39 -37.42 0.11
CA ASP A 97 7.18 -38.65 0.12
C ASP A 97 6.54 -39.67 -0.82
N GLY A 98 7.07 -39.77 -2.03
CA GLY A 98 6.54 -40.61 -3.09
C GLY A 98 6.79 -42.10 -2.89
N ASP A 99 7.61 -42.51 -1.92
CA ASP A 99 7.77 -43.92 -1.55
C ASP A 99 6.63 -44.41 -0.63
N CYS A 100 6.09 -43.52 0.20
CA CYS A 100 4.99 -43.81 1.12
C CYS A 100 3.62 -43.35 0.60
N MET A 101 3.59 -42.48 -0.41
CA MET A 101 2.39 -41.90 -1.01
C MET A 101 2.39 -42.07 -2.54
N ASN A 102 2.18 -43.31 -2.99
CA ASN A 102 2.15 -43.63 -4.41
C ASN A 102 1.01 -42.91 -5.14
N PHE A 103 1.26 -42.53 -6.38
CA PHE A 103 0.23 -42.02 -7.28
C PHE A 103 -0.73 -43.14 -7.70
N GLN A 104 -1.93 -42.75 -8.14
CA GLN A 104 -2.91 -43.70 -8.65
C GLN A 104 -2.36 -44.45 -9.88
N ASP A 105 -2.57 -45.76 -9.91
CA ASP A 105 -2.04 -46.66 -10.94
C ASP A 105 -2.36 -46.20 -12.37
N ASN A 106 -3.56 -45.68 -12.60
CA ASN A 106 -3.98 -45.16 -13.90
C ASN A 106 -3.16 -43.95 -14.37
N LEU A 107 -2.73 -43.09 -13.44
CA LEU A 107 -1.86 -41.95 -13.74
C LEU A 107 -0.45 -42.46 -14.08
N ILE A 108 0.09 -43.41 -13.31
CA ILE A 108 1.38 -44.02 -13.63
C ILE A 108 1.35 -44.70 -15.01
N GLN A 109 0.33 -45.51 -15.27
CA GLN A 109 0.13 -46.22 -16.54
C GLN A 109 0.01 -45.32 -17.76
N SER A 110 -0.49 -44.10 -17.57
CA SER A 110 -0.61 -43.10 -18.63
C SER A 110 0.72 -42.42 -18.97
N GLY A 111 1.82 -42.77 -18.28
CA GLY A 111 3.15 -42.23 -18.55
C GLY A 111 3.15 -40.70 -18.52
N TYR A 112 3.65 -40.09 -19.59
CA TYR A 112 3.78 -38.63 -19.72
C TYR A 112 2.48 -37.86 -19.43
N ASP A 113 1.37 -38.23 -20.08
CA ASP A 113 0.09 -37.55 -19.89
C ASP A 113 -0.42 -37.70 -18.46
N GLY A 114 -0.14 -38.84 -17.84
CA GLY A 114 -0.46 -39.11 -16.44
C GLY A 114 0.32 -38.22 -15.48
N GLY A 115 1.60 -37.97 -15.77
CA GLY A 115 2.44 -37.04 -15.01
C GLY A 115 1.89 -35.61 -15.05
N GLN A 116 1.50 -35.14 -16.23
CA GLN A 116 0.87 -33.83 -16.38
C GLN A 116 -0.45 -33.75 -15.60
N LYS A 117 -1.29 -34.78 -15.74
CA LYS A 117 -2.57 -34.87 -15.04
C LYS A 117 -2.40 -34.88 -13.52
N ALA A 118 -1.38 -35.57 -13.01
CA ALA A 118 -1.10 -35.63 -11.58
C ALA A 118 -0.78 -34.25 -11.00
N VAL A 119 0.01 -33.43 -11.71
CA VAL A 119 0.28 -32.04 -11.30
C VAL A 119 -0.99 -31.21 -11.25
N GLN A 120 -1.84 -31.29 -12.28
CA GLN A 120 -3.12 -30.57 -12.32
C GLN A 120 -4.03 -30.93 -11.14
N LEU A 121 -4.12 -32.23 -10.82
CA LEU A 121 -4.93 -32.73 -9.71
C LEU A 121 -4.38 -32.29 -8.35
N LEU A 122 -3.06 -32.40 -8.14
CA LEU A 122 -2.43 -31.99 -6.89
C LEU A 122 -2.60 -30.48 -6.65
N ARG A 123 -2.35 -29.66 -7.67
CA ARG A 123 -2.51 -28.21 -7.57
C ARG A 123 -3.94 -27.83 -7.23
N LYS A 124 -4.91 -28.43 -7.91
CA LYS A 124 -6.33 -28.21 -7.62
C LYS A 124 -6.68 -28.61 -6.19
N ALA A 125 -6.20 -29.75 -5.71
CA ALA A 125 -6.45 -30.20 -4.35
C ALA A 125 -5.86 -29.23 -3.30
N VAL A 126 -4.68 -28.66 -3.57
CA VAL A 126 -4.07 -27.63 -2.71
C VAL A 126 -4.88 -26.34 -2.75
N GLU A 127 -5.30 -25.88 -3.93
CA GLU A 127 -6.15 -24.70 -4.09
C GLU A 127 -7.48 -24.85 -3.34
N ASP A 128 -8.16 -26.00 -3.49
CA ASP A 128 -9.40 -26.32 -2.79
C ASP A 128 -9.19 -26.36 -1.26
N TYR A 129 -8.07 -26.91 -0.79
CA TYR A 129 -7.73 -26.95 0.64
C TYR A 129 -7.46 -25.55 1.21
N LEU A 130 -6.71 -24.71 0.48
CA LEU A 130 -6.43 -23.33 0.90
C LEU A 130 -7.72 -22.50 0.98
N PHE A 131 -8.62 -22.65 0.00
CA PHE A 131 -9.91 -21.98 0.01
C PHE A 131 -10.79 -22.40 1.20
N GLN A 132 -10.74 -23.68 1.60
CA GLN A 132 -11.45 -24.16 2.80
C GLN A 132 -10.86 -23.62 4.10
N LEU A 133 -9.54 -23.47 4.15
CA LEU A 133 -8.84 -22.98 5.34
C LEU A 133 -9.05 -21.47 5.54
N ASP A 134 -8.99 -20.71 4.46
CA ASP A 134 -9.17 -19.26 4.45
C ASP A 134 -9.80 -18.80 3.11
N PRO A 135 -11.12 -18.56 3.07
CA PRO A 135 -11.81 -18.09 1.87
C PRO A 135 -11.34 -16.72 1.37
N GLU A 136 -10.71 -15.91 2.24
CA GLU A 136 -10.17 -14.59 1.90
C GLU A 136 -8.68 -14.66 1.49
N ALA A 137 -8.09 -15.87 1.50
CA ALA A 137 -6.71 -16.07 1.08
C ALA A 137 -6.50 -15.57 -0.36
N ASN A 138 -5.34 -14.97 -0.60
CA ASN A 138 -5.01 -14.40 -1.89
C ASN A 138 -5.12 -15.49 -2.99
N PRO A 139 -6.01 -15.33 -3.99
CA PRO A 139 -6.25 -16.34 -5.02
C PRO A 139 -5.05 -16.55 -5.95
N ARG A 140 -3.99 -15.75 -5.81
CA ARG A 140 -2.75 -15.82 -6.60
C ARG A 140 -1.57 -16.41 -5.83
N ILE A 141 -1.80 -17.02 -4.66
CA ILE A 141 -0.73 -17.72 -3.94
C ILE A 141 -0.12 -18.78 -4.85
N GLN A 142 1.20 -18.74 -5.01
CA GLN A 142 1.88 -19.72 -5.84
C GLN A 142 1.98 -21.05 -5.09
N CYS A 143 1.64 -22.15 -5.74
CA CYS A 143 1.82 -23.49 -5.18
C CYS A 143 3.07 -24.13 -5.79
N LYS A 144 4.03 -24.47 -4.93
CA LYS A 144 5.23 -25.23 -5.26
C LYS A 144 5.08 -26.65 -4.71
N ILE A 145 5.21 -27.65 -5.56
CA ILE A 145 5.03 -29.06 -5.18
C ILE A 145 6.31 -29.81 -5.48
N ARG A 146 6.78 -30.60 -4.52
CA ARG A 146 7.94 -31.45 -4.74
C ARG A 146 7.72 -32.85 -4.21
N VAL A 147 7.82 -33.82 -5.10
CA VAL A 147 7.75 -35.24 -4.78
C VAL A 147 9.18 -35.77 -4.70
N TYR A 148 9.49 -36.48 -3.63
CA TYR A 148 10.76 -37.18 -3.46
C TYR A 148 10.50 -38.66 -3.35
N ALA A 149 11.15 -39.46 -4.18
CA ALA A 149 11.03 -40.92 -4.13
C ALA A 149 12.34 -41.58 -4.57
N ASN A 150 12.55 -42.81 -4.15
CA ASN A 150 13.56 -43.67 -4.76
C ASN A 150 13.03 -44.19 -6.10
N VAL A 151 13.39 -43.50 -7.20
CA VAL A 151 12.86 -43.84 -8.54
C VAL A 151 13.23 -45.27 -8.94
N SER A 152 14.45 -45.73 -8.62
CA SER A 152 14.87 -47.09 -8.95
C SER A 152 14.06 -48.15 -8.20
N GLY A 153 13.84 -47.94 -6.90
CA GLY A 153 13.02 -48.82 -6.07
C GLY A 153 11.55 -48.82 -6.49
N LEU A 154 11.01 -47.64 -6.81
CA LEU A 154 9.63 -47.46 -7.23
C LEU A 154 9.38 -48.07 -8.63
N SER A 155 10.28 -47.87 -9.60
CA SER A 155 10.23 -48.53 -10.92
C SER A 155 10.21 -50.05 -10.80
N LYS A 156 11.03 -50.62 -9.91
CA LYS A 156 11.01 -52.07 -9.64
C LYS A 156 9.68 -52.50 -9.05
N THR A 157 9.19 -51.76 -8.06
CA THR A 157 7.92 -52.07 -7.38
C THR A 157 6.73 -52.05 -8.34
N TYR A 158 6.62 -51.05 -9.21
CA TYR A 158 5.54 -50.98 -10.20
C TYR A 158 5.61 -52.08 -11.26
N ARG A 159 6.81 -52.57 -11.57
CA ARG A 159 6.99 -53.72 -12.47
C ARG A 159 6.57 -55.03 -11.80
N ASP A 160 7.05 -55.27 -10.59
CA ASP A 160 6.78 -56.49 -9.83
C ASP A 160 5.28 -56.64 -9.48
N THR A 161 4.57 -55.51 -9.34
CA THR A 161 3.12 -55.45 -9.08
C THR A 161 2.27 -55.33 -10.35
N ASN A 162 2.88 -55.33 -11.54
CA ASN A 162 2.22 -55.20 -12.83
C ASN A 162 1.40 -53.90 -13.01
N ILE A 163 1.75 -52.84 -12.26
CA ILE A 163 1.18 -51.50 -12.42
C ILE A 163 1.77 -50.85 -13.68
N ALA A 164 3.09 -50.90 -13.84
CA ALA A 164 3.81 -50.35 -14.99
C ALA A 164 4.77 -51.41 -15.57
N PRO A 165 4.25 -52.42 -16.31
CA PRO A 165 5.06 -53.52 -16.80
C PRO A 165 6.01 -53.13 -17.93
N VAL A 166 5.75 -52.00 -18.60
CA VAL A 166 6.58 -51.48 -19.69
C VAL A 166 7.68 -50.59 -19.13
N ASP A 167 8.93 -50.93 -19.43
CA ASP A 167 10.11 -50.13 -19.09
C ASP A 167 9.97 -48.70 -19.63
N GLY A 168 10.37 -47.70 -18.82
CA GLY A 168 10.25 -46.29 -19.20
C GLY A 168 8.93 -45.64 -18.83
N THR A 169 7.93 -46.39 -18.34
CA THR A 169 6.61 -45.81 -17.99
C THR A 169 6.70 -44.82 -16.84
N LEU A 170 7.44 -45.16 -15.76
CA LEU A 170 7.63 -44.23 -14.64
C LEU A 170 8.49 -43.03 -15.05
N GLU A 171 9.49 -43.25 -15.88
CA GLU A 171 10.35 -42.20 -16.42
C GLU A 171 9.56 -41.21 -17.28
N ALA A 172 8.66 -41.71 -18.13
CA ALA A 172 7.73 -40.89 -18.90
C ALA A 172 6.78 -40.10 -17.99
N PHE A 173 6.25 -40.74 -16.95
CA PHE A 173 5.43 -40.06 -15.93
C PHE A 173 6.19 -38.92 -15.24
N ILE A 174 7.42 -39.18 -14.77
CA ILE A 174 8.28 -38.17 -14.14
C ILE A 174 8.56 -37.01 -15.11
N GLN A 175 8.82 -37.32 -16.38
CA GLN A 175 9.04 -36.30 -17.40
C GLN A 175 7.80 -35.42 -17.60
N GLY A 176 6.61 -36.02 -17.69
CA GLY A 176 5.35 -35.29 -17.80
C GLY A 176 5.07 -34.42 -16.57
N PHE A 177 5.32 -34.96 -15.38
CA PHE A 177 5.19 -34.23 -14.12
C PHE A 177 6.09 -32.98 -14.09
N ASN A 178 7.36 -33.13 -14.43
CA ASN A 178 8.35 -32.05 -14.40
C ASN A 178 8.15 -31.00 -15.51
N MET A 179 7.48 -31.34 -16.60
CA MET A 179 7.22 -30.42 -17.72
C MET A 179 5.90 -29.64 -17.59
N GLU A 180 4.94 -30.13 -16.81
CA GLU A 180 3.62 -29.50 -16.72
C GLU A 180 3.65 -28.11 -16.07
N ASN A 181 4.49 -27.93 -15.04
CA ASN A 181 4.53 -26.67 -14.31
C ASN A 181 5.91 -26.43 -13.69
N GLY A 182 6.51 -25.25 -13.93
CA GLY A 182 7.85 -24.91 -13.43
C GLY A 182 7.98 -24.77 -11.90
N LEU A 183 6.88 -24.91 -11.14
CA LEU A 183 6.88 -24.97 -9.68
C LEU A 183 6.66 -26.39 -9.15
N CYS A 184 6.59 -27.40 -10.02
CA CYS A 184 6.32 -28.79 -9.64
C CYS A 184 7.48 -29.68 -10.08
N ASP A 185 8.11 -30.36 -9.11
CA ASP A 185 9.26 -31.23 -9.37
C ASP A 185 9.02 -32.62 -8.78
N PHE A 186 9.30 -33.67 -9.53
CA PHE A 186 9.52 -35.03 -9.07
C PHE A 186 11.03 -35.27 -9.06
N VAL A 187 11.57 -35.53 -7.88
CA VAL A 187 13.01 -35.58 -7.61
C VAL A 187 13.39 -36.97 -7.14
N ASP A 188 14.36 -37.58 -7.83
CA ASP A 188 14.96 -38.82 -7.36
C ASP A 188 15.75 -38.58 -6.06
N ALA A 189 15.34 -39.27 -5.01
CA ALA A 189 16.00 -39.28 -3.71
C ALA A 189 17.16 -40.29 -3.66
N GLY A 190 17.22 -41.24 -4.59
CA GLY A 190 18.22 -42.31 -4.63
C GLY A 190 17.97 -43.42 -3.61
N ASN A 191 18.87 -44.42 -3.59
CA ASN A 191 18.71 -45.68 -2.86
C ASN A 191 18.95 -45.63 -1.33
N GLY A 192 19.01 -44.45 -0.72
CA GLY A 192 19.23 -44.32 0.74
C GLY A 192 17.92 -44.45 1.51
N LYS A 193 17.86 -45.37 2.50
CA LYS A 193 16.69 -45.63 3.36
C LYS A 193 16.13 -44.41 4.14
N GLU A 194 16.86 -43.29 4.15
CA GLU A 194 16.50 -42.04 4.82
C GLU A 194 16.59 -40.82 3.88
N CYS A 195 16.78 -41.01 2.56
CA CYS A 195 17.13 -39.91 1.66
C CYS A 195 15.94 -39.01 1.28
N SER A 196 14.73 -39.58 1.17
CA SER A 196 13.49 -38.79 1.04
C SER A 196 13.27 -37.97 2.31
N ASP A 197 13.28 -38.60 3.49
CA ASP A 197 13.11 -37.92 4.78
C ASP A 197 14.11 -36.77 5.02
N VAL A 198 15.38 -36.96 4.68
CA VAL A 198 16.41 -35.91 4.80
C VAL A 198 16.16 -34.75 3.83
N LYS A 199 15.73 -35.03 2.58
CA LYS A 199 15.41 -33.98 1.60
C LYS A 199 14.11 -33.24 1.93
N ILE A 200 13.10 -33.93 2.48
CA ILE A 200 11.88 -33.31 2.98
C ILE A 200 12.21 -32.38 4.15
N ARG A 201 13.03 -32.83 5.12
CA ARG A 201 13.50 -31.99 6.24
C ARG A 201 14.33 -30.79 5.76
N GLY A 202 15.21 -30.98 4.78
CA GLY A 202 16.00 -29.90 4.18
C GLY A 202 15.17 -28.92 3.35
N GLY A 203 14.12 -29.41 2.67
CA GLY A 203 13.19 -28.57 1.89
C GLY A 203 12.23 -27.74 2.75
N LEU A 204 12.08 -28.09 4.03
CA LEU A 204 11.33 -27.32 5.02
C LEU A 204 12.18 -26.20 5.66
N CYS A 205 13.51 -26.27 5.55
CA CYS A 205 14.40 -25.16 5.91
C CYS A 205 14.30 -24.07 4.84
N ILE A 206 13.35 -23.16 5.04
CA ILE A 206 13.31 -21.88 4.34
C ILE A 206 14.49 -21.05 4.88
N PRO A 207 15.38 -20.48 4.03
CA PRO A 207 16.40 -19.54 4.48
C PRO A 207 15.82 -18.23 5.03
#